data_AF-A0A917YGM5-F1
#
_entry.id   AF-A0A917YGM5-F1
#
_cell.length_a   1.000
_cell.length_b   1.000
_cell.length_c   1.000
_cell.angle_alpha   90.00
_cell.angle_beta   90.00
_cell.angle_gamma   90.00
#
_symmetry.space_group_name_H-M   'P 1'
#
loop_
_entity.id
_entity.type
_entity.pdbx_description
1 polymer ?
#
loop_
_entity_poly.entity_id
_entity_poly.type
_entity_poly.pdbx_seq_one_letter_code
_entity_poly.pdbx_strand_id
1 'polypeptide(L)' 'MALETTLRDPIQLTDPLSGDPEPTPGCDVCAALVKQWKSARNAKSLEYGLSRASDLIVELRRHQDTPGQKKARR' A
#
# COMPACT_ATOMS: atom_id res chain seq x y z
N MET A 1 32.47 27.25 19.08
CA MET A 1 31.47 26.20 19.34
C MET A 1 31.18 25.55 18.00
N ALA A 2 31.56 24.29 17.80
CA ALA A 2 31.33 23.58 16.54
C ALA A 2 30.02 22.80 16.65
N LEU A 3 29.14 22.94 15.66
CA LEU A 3 27.92 22.15 15.53
C LEU A 3 28.33 20.79 14.96
N GLU A 4 28.48 19.78 15.80
CA GLU A 4 28.69 18.41 15.36
C GLU A 4 27.39 17.90 14.71
N THR A 5 27.33 17.93 13.39
CA THR A 5 26.23 17.31 12.63
C THR A 5 26.59 15.86 12.38
N THR A 6 25.90 14.93 13.04
CA THR A 6 25.99 13.49 12.76
C THR A 6 25.32 13.16 11.41
N LEU A 7 25.76 13.79 10.33
CA LEU A 7 25.27 13.49 8.98
C LEU A 7 25.88 12.16 8.55
N ARG A 8 25.18 11.07 8.85
CA ARG A 8 25.39 9.77 8.20
C ARG A 8 25.01 9.93 6.73
N ASP A 9 25.73 9.26 5.84
CA ASP A 9 25.42 9.21 4.41
C ASP A 9 23.93 8.84 4.19
N PRO A 10 23.22 9.46 3.22
CA PRO A 10 21.81 9.17 2.99
C PRO A 10 21.59 7.70 2.65
N ILE A 11 20.85 6.98 3.51
CA ILE A 11 20.47 5.59 3.26
C ILE A 11 19.67 5.53 1.95
N GLN A 12 20.25 4.92 0.93
CA GLN A 12 19.58 4.65 -0.33
C GLN A 12 18.62 3.47 -0.12
N LEU A 13 17.31 3.75 -0.15
CA LEU A 13 16.29 2.70 -0.20
C LEU A 13 16.31 2.07 -1.60
N THR A 14 16.65 0.79 -1.68
CA THR A 14 16.93 0.08 -2.95
C THR A 14 15.70 -0.18 -3.82
N ASP A 15 14.49 0.04 -3.32
CA ASP A 15 13.27 -0.19 -4.08
C ASP A 15 12.18 0.84 -3.71
N PRO A 16 11.84 1.80 -4.59
CA PRO A 16 10.49 2.33 -4.55
C PRO A 16 9.58 1.16 -4.91
N LEU A 17 8.65 0.82 -4.03
CA LEU A 17 7.57 -0.15 -4.29
C LEU A 17 6.76 0.31 -5.50
N SER A 18 7.28 0.00 -6.67
CA SER A 18 6.86 0.53 -7.95
C SER A 18 6.02 -0.55 -8.59
N GLY A 19 4.75 -0.55 -8.20
CA GLY A 19 3.77 -1.46 -8.73
C GLY A 19 2.38 -1.08 -8.23
N ASP A 20 1.42 -1.09 -9.14
CA ASP A 20 0.02 -1.14 -8.76
C ASP A 20 -0.21 -2.39 -7.90
N PRO A 21 -0.82 -2.27 -6.70
CA PRO A 21 -1.25 -3.42 -5.94
C PRO A 21 -2.24 -4.25 -6.76
N GLU A 22 -1.93 -5.53 -6.95
CA GLU A 22 -2.82 -6.47 -7.59
C GLU A 22 -3.59 -7.29 -6.56
N PRO A 23 -4.89 -7.57 -6.79
CA PRO A 23 -5.66 -8.40 -5.89
C PRO A 23 -5.32 -9.88 -6.07
N THR A 24 -5.40 -10.67 -5.00
CA THR A 24 -5.33 -12.13 -5.11
C THR A 24 -6.52 -12.65 -5.92
N PRO A 25 -6.31 -13.56 -6.90
CA PRO A 25 -7.40 -14.15 -7.67
C PRO A 25 -8.45 -14.80 -6.78
N GLY A 26 -9.73 -14.50 -7.04
CA GLY A 26 -10.87 -15.05 -6.29
C GLY A 26 -11.06 -14.50 -4.88
N CYS A 27 -10.37 -13.42 -4.50
CA CYS A 27 -10.56 -12.75 -3.22
C CYS A 27 -11.29 -11.42 -3.38
N ASP A 28 -12.56 -11.38 -2.97
CA ASP A 28 -13.40 -10.18 -3.03
C ASP A 28 -12.86 -9.04 -2.16
N VAL A 29 -12.23 -9.38 -1.02
CA VAL A 29 -11.62 -8.39 -0.12
C VAL A 29 -10.44 -7.70 -0.80
N CYS A 30 -9.54 -8.46 -1.42
CA CYS A 30 -8.43 -7.90 -2.17
C CYS A 30 -8.93 -7.04 -3.34
N ALA A 31 -9.95 -7.49 -4.07
CA ALA A 31 -10.54 -6.72 -5.16
C ALA A 31 -11.16 -5.39 -4.68
N ALA A 32 -11.86 -5.41 -3.54
CA ALA A 32 -12.44 -4.23 -2.93
C ALA A 32 -11.36 -3.23 -2.45
N LEU A 33 -10.29 -3.73 -1.83
CA LEU A 33 -9.15 -2.90 -1.38
C LEU A 33 -8.46 -2.22 -2.56
N VAL A 34 -8.22 -2.94 -3.66
CA VAL A 34 -7.63 -2.36 -4.88
C VAL A 34 -8.54 -1.30 -5.50
N LYS A 35 -9.86 -1.51 -5.50
CA LYS A 35 -10.81 -0.49 -5.99
C LYS A 35 -10.77 0.78 -5.14
N GLN A 36 -10.78 0.64 -3.81
CA GLN A 36 -10.67 1.79 -2.90
C GLN A 36 -9.33 2.52 -3.07
N TRP A 37 -8.25 1.76 -3.24
CA TRP A 37 -6.92 2.32 -3.46
C TRP A 37 -6.85 3.14 -4.75
N LYS A 38 -7.44 2.65 -5.85
CA LYS A 38 -7.53 3.38 -7.12
C LYS A 38 -8.25 4.72 -6.96
N SER A 39 -9.31 4.77 -6.16
CA SER A 39 -10.01 6.02 -5.83
C SER A 39 -9.17 6.94 -4.95
N ALA A 40 -8.49 6.39 -3.93
CA ALA A 40 -7.69 7.17 -2.98
C ALA A 40 -6.42 7.78 -3.59
N ARG A 41 -5.82 7.13 -4.60
CA ARG A 41 -4.64 7.66 -5.30
C ARG A 41 -4.96 8.65 -6.41
N ASN A 42 -6.21 8.70 -6.87
CA ASN A 42 -6.60 9.54 -8.01
C ASN A 42 -6.83 10.98 -7.54
N ALA A 43 -5.96 11.92 -7.93
CA ALA A 43 -6.05 13.34 -7.56
C ALA A 43 -7.37 14.02 -7.96
N LYS A 44 -8.15 13.43 -8.88
CA LYS A 44 -9.46 13.92 -9.31
C LYS A 44 -10.63 13.32 -8.54
N SER A 45 -10.37 12.38 -7.63
CA SER A 45 -11.39 11.73 -6.81
C SER A 45 -11.70 12.56 -5.57
N LEU A 46 -12.97 12.57 -5.15
CA LEU A 46 -13.36 13.14 -3.85
C LEU A 46 -12.70 12.40 -2.67
N GLU A 47 -12.33 11.13 -2.88
CA GLU A 47 -11.66 10.28 -1.90
C GLU A 47 -10.13 10.41 -1.93
N TYR A 48 -9.58 11.38 -2.68
CA TYR A 48 -8.12 11.53 -2.84
C TYR A 48 -7.43 11.75 -1.49
N GLY A 49 -6.48 10.87 -1.17
CA GLY A 49 -5.71 10.95 0.05
C GLY A 49 -4.55 9.97 0.02
N LEU A 50 -3.32 10.48 -0.04
CA LEU A 50 -2.11 9.65 -0.12
C LEU A 50 -1.85 8.84 1.17
N SER A 51 -2.22 9.38 2.33
CA SER A 51 -2.20 8.62 3.60
C SER A 51 -3.11 7.40 3.50
N ARG A 52 -4.37 7.62 3.09
CA ARG A 52 -5.36 6.56 2.92
C ARG A 52 -4.95 5.53 1.86
N ALA A 53 -4.36 5.99 0.76
CA ALA A 53 -3.82 5.10 -0.26
C ALA A 53 -2.69 4.21 0.31
N SER A 54 -1.84 4.76 1.17
CA SER A 54 -0.78 4.00 1.85
C SER A 54 -1.37 2.97 2.81
N ASP A 55 -2.36 3.35 3.63
CA ASP A 55 -3.06 2.43 4.54
C ASP A 55 -3.69 1.25 3.78
N LEU A 56 -4.36 1.53 2.66
CA LEU A 56 -4.97 0.50 1.81
C LEU A 56 -3.95 -0.49 1.21
N ILE A 57 -2.74 -0.02 0.87
CA ILE A 57 -1.65 -0.91 0.41
C ILE A 57 -1.19 -1.82 1.55
N VAL A 58 -1.01 -1.27 2.76
CA VAL A 58 -0.59 -2.04 3.93
C VAL A 58 -1.61 -3.12 4.25
N GLU A 59 -2.90 -2.78 4.26
CA GLU A 59 -3.99 -3.73 4.53
C GLU A 59 -4.12 -4.80 3.44
N LEU A 60 -3.94 -4.43 2.17
CA LEU A 60 -3.94 -5.41 1.09
C LEU A 60 -2.82 -6.44 1.26
N ARG A 61 -1.59 -5.99 1.56
CA ARG A 61 -0.45 -6.91 1.74
C ARG A 61 -0.65 -7.81 2.94
N ARG A 62 -1.05 -7.25 4.08
CA ARG A 62 -1.39 -8.04 5.29
C ARG A 62 -2.42 -9.12 4.99
N HIS A 63 -3.44 -8.81 4.20
CA HIS A 63 -4.45 -9.78 3.81
C HIS A 63 -3.87 -10.90 2.92
N GLN A 64 -2.97 -10.56 2.00
CA GLN A 64 -2.28 -11.54 1.14
C GLN A 64 -1.33 -12.45 1.93
N ASP A 65 -0.62 -11.87 2.90
CA ASP A 65 0.34 -12.58 3.75
C ASP A 65 -0.32 -13.48 4.80
N THR A 66 -1.63 -13.36 5.02
CA THR A 66 -2.36 -14.16 6.02
C THR A 66 -2.87 -15.48 5.40
N PRO A 67 -2.27 -16.64 5.72
CA PRO A 67 -2.71 -17.94 5.20
C PRO A 67 -4.00 -18.40 5.89
N GLY A 68 -5.16 -17.91 5.47
CA GLY A 68 -6.43 -18.35 6.07
C GLY A 68 -7.73 -17.79 5.51
N GLN A 69 -7.69 -16.74 4.70
CA GLN A 69 -8.89 -16.02 4.23
C GLN A 69 -9.25 -16.31 2.76
N LYS A 70 -8.84 -17.46 2.21
CA LYS A 70 -9.23 -17.94 0.86
C LYS A 70 -10.70 -18.41 0.79
N LYS A 71 -11.61 -17.79 1.57
CA LYS A 71 -12.98 -18.27 1.67
C LYS A 71 -13.77 -17.85 0.44
N ALA A 72 -13.79 -18.78 -0.52
CA ALA A 72 -14.80 -18.90 -1.54
C ALA A 72 -16.21 -18.63 -0.99
N ARG A 73 -16.99 -17.82 -1.70
CA ARG A 73 -18.46 -17.77 -1.66
C ARG A 73 -18.91 -17.68 -3.12
N ARG A 74 -19.21 -18.83 -3.74
CA ARG A 74 -20.52 -19.53 -3.84
C ARG A 74 -21.41 -18.93 -4.92
#